data_AF-A0A7S4HP46-F1
#
_entry.id   AF-A0A7S4HP46-F1
#
_cell.length_a   1.000
_cell.length_b   1.000
_cell.length_c   1.000
_cell.angle_alpha   90.00
_cell.angle_beta   90.00
_cell.angle_gamma   90.00
#
_symmetry.space_group_name_H-M   'P 1'
#
loop_
_entity.id
_entity.type
_entity.pdbx_description
1 polymer ?
#
loop_
_entity_poly.entity_id
_entity_poly.type
_entity_poly.pdbx_seq_one_letter_code
_entity_poly.pdbx_strand_id
1 'polypeptide(L)'
;VNLAVPMVNCHMYDNPTDSKAVGPCKTANSYYDPSINGTIQACTSGCALCQDHNCWFSVSYSDNSYIRGPLISDYVMLSDLGVQSTFGGIEREAPNFSVGSCDGILGLAFSALDSADGDCLFSRMVEEGVVEHDVFSICLGEKAGELFLGGYDPDLDAGPISYVDMVEPYDFYRVPMQDLQIGPHSIQIDKSLYANTIIDSGTSFIELASEIWDAFVSVYQSQYAELPHVD
;
A
#
# COMPACT_ATOMS: atom_id res chain seq x y z
N VAL A 1 1.80 -2.52 5.35
CA VAL A 1 1.83 -1.38 6.29
C VAL A 1 0.51 -0.64 6.17
N ASN A 2 -0.17 -0.35 7.29
CA ASN A 2 -1.48 0.31 7.28
C ASN A 2 -1.36 1.84 7.26
N LEU A 3 -0.58 2.41 8.17
CA LEU A 3 -0.18 3.82 8.11
C LEU A 3 1.23 3.90 8.68
N ALA A 4 2.13 4.58 7.99
CA ALA A 4 3.46 4.85 8.51
C ALA A 4 3.96 6.23 8.08
N VAL A 5 4.47 7.00 9.05
CA VAL A 5 4.96 8.36 8.84
C VAL A 5 6.34 8.56 9.49
N PRO A 6 7.23 9.34 8.88
CA PRO A 6 8.58 9.60 9.40
C PRO A 6 8.53 10.37 10.71
N MET A 7 9.29 9.90 11.69
CA MET A 7 9.42 10.54 13.00
C MET A 7 10.54 11.58 12.99
N VAL A 8 10.50 12.53 13.93
CA VAL A 8 11.56 13.55 14.11
C VAL A 8 12.98 12.99 14.30
N ASN A 9 13.10 11.73 14.71
CA ASN A 9 14.36 11.00 14.90
C ASN A 9 14.64 9.98 13.77
N CYS A 10 14.03 10.14 12.59
CA CYS A 10 14.17 9.19 11.48
C CYS A 10 15.57 9.22 10.85
N HIS A 11 16.18 8.03 10.71
CA HIS A 11 17.47 7.83 10.07
C HIS A 11 17.51 6.65 9.09
N MET A 12 18.37 6.74 8.08
CA MET A 12 18.64 5.64 7.15
C MET A 12 19.69 4.67 7.70
N TYR A 13 19.52 3.38 7.40
CA TYR A 13 20.48 2.31 7.75
C TYR A 13 20.62 1.32 6.59
N ASP A 14 21.85 0.90 6.27
CA ASP A 14 22.07 -0.09 5.20
C ASP A 14 21.38 -1.43 5.52
N ASN A 15 21.45 -1.88 6.78
CA ASN A 15 20.70 -3.03 7.26
C ASN A 15 19.79 -2.70 8.46
N PRO A 16 18.66 -3.41 8.62
CA PRO A 16 17.75 -3.24 9.75
C PRO A 16 18.34 -3.64 11.10
N THR A 17 19.62 -3.96 11.26
CA THR A 17 20.19 -4.24 12.58
C THR A 17 21.41 -3.38 12.86
N ASP A 18 21.74 -2.47 11.95
CA ASP A 18 22.92 -1.66 12.08
C ASP A 18 22.79 -0.66 13.24
N SER A 19 23.91 -0.49 13.94
CA SER A 19 24.03 0.46 15.05
C SER A 19 24.35 1.88 14.60
N LYS A 20 24.83 2.04 13.35
CA LYS A 20 25.22 3.34 12.79
C LYS A 20 24.31 3.70 11.64
N ALA A 21 23.72 4.89 11.73
CA ALA A 21 22.97 5.49 10.63
C ALA A 21 23.92 5.94 9.51
N VAL A 22 23.45 5.87 8.28
CA VAL A 22 24.15 6.41 7.10
C VAL A 22 23.73 7.84 6.76
N GLY A 23 22.61 8.31 7.32
CA GLY A 23 22.13 9.69 7.15
C GLY A 23 20.73 9.90 7.75
N PRO A 24 20.19 11.13 7.72
CA PRO A 24 18.78 11.39 8.00
C PRO A 24 17.88 10.78 6.91
N CYS A 25 16.61 10.52 7.21
CA CYS A 25 15.65 10.02 6.21
C CYS A 25 15.48 10.99 5.04
N LYS A 26 15.36 10.46 3.82
CA LYS A 26 15.43 11.24 2.56
C LYS A 26 14.12 11.94 2.18
N THR A 27 13.00 11.41 2.63
CA THR A 27 11.69 11.55 1.96
C THR A 27 10.69 12.40 2.73
N ALA A 28 11.09 13.04 3.82
CA ALA A 28 10.16 13.73 4.70
C ALA A 28 10.24 15.26 4.52
N ASN A 29 9.19 15.88 4.00
CA ASN A 29 8.95 17.33 4.14
C ASN A 29 8.48 17.65 5.56
N SER A 30 7.78 16.71 6.19
CA SER A 30 7.24 16.82 7.54
C SER A 30 7.62 15.61 8.37
N TYR A 31 7.87 15.82 9.67
CA TYR A 31 8.15 14.75 10.61
C TYR A 31 7.12 14.75 11.74
N TYR A 32 6.74 13.55 12.19
CA TYR A 32 5.85 13.36 13.31
C TYR A 32 6.62 13.33 14.64
N ASP A 33 6.15 14.09 15.64
CA ASP A 33 6.71 14.12 16.99
C ASP A 33 5.70 13.48 17.97
N PRO A 34 5.92 12.23 18.41
CA PRO A 34 5.00 11.58 19.34
C PRO A 34 4.97 12.23 20.71
N SER A 35 5.93 13.09 21.08
CA SER A 35 5.96 13.72 22.41
C SER A 35 4.90 14.80 22.61
N ILE A 36 4.27 15.26 21.53
CA ILE A 36 3.27 16.34 21.57
C ILE A 36 1.89 15.77 21.95
N ASN A 37 1.36 14.85 21.14
CA ASN A 37 0.01 14.29 21.32
C ASN A 37 -0.06 12.74 21.24
N GLY A 38 1.00 12.10 20.74
CA GLY A 38 1.01 10.65 20.53
C GLY A 38 1.41 9.86 21.76
N THR A 39 1.17 8.55 21.70
CA THR A 39 1.68 7.58 22.69
C THR A 39 2.41 6.45 21.98
N ILE A 40 3.72 6.35 22.22
CA ILE A 40 4.51 5.18 21.80
C ILE A 40 4.00 3.97 22.57
N GLN A 41 3.66 2.90 21.83
CA GLN A 41 3.12 1.69 22.41
C GLN A 41 4.22 0.91 23.12
N ALA A 42 3.95 0.52 24.38
CA ALA A 42 4.85 -0.34 25.13
C ALA A 42 4.84 -1.77 24.57
N CYS A 43 5.94 -2.49 24.70
CA CYS A 43 6.01 -3.90 24.39
C CYS A 43 5.07 -4.70 25.31
N THR A 44 4.12 -5.42 24.71
CA THR A 44 3.21 -6.34 25.41
C THR A 44 3.28 -7.74 24.77
N SER A 45 2.57 -8.73 25.32
CA SER A 45 2.55 -10.09 24.77
C SER A 45 1.95 -10.20 23.37
N GLY A 46 1.17 -9.21 22.93
CA GLY A 46 0.62 -9.16 21.56
C GLY A 46 1.64 -8.65 20.54
N CYS A 47 2.67 -7.94 20.99
CA CYS A 47 3.61 -7.26 20.12
C CYS A 47 4.48 -8.22 19.30
N ALA A 48 4.43 -8.10 17.97
CA ALA A 48 5.27 -8.90 17.07
C ALA A 48 6.78 -8.66 17.22
N LEU A 49 7.21 -7.41 17.43
CA LEU A 49 8.61 -7.03 17.57
C LEU A 49 8.80 -6.05 18.72
N CYS A 50 9.51 -6.47 19.77
CA CYS A 50 9.84 -5.60 20.89
C CYS A 50 11.28 -5.09 20.82
N GLN A 51 11.45 -3.77 20.86
CA GLN A 51 12.75 -3.11 20.88
C GLN A 51 12.71 -1.93 21.85
N ASP A 52 13.68 -1.87 22.76
CA ASP A 52 13.83 -0.83 23.78
C ASP A 52 12.57 -0.60 24.65
N HIS A 53 11.87 -1.69 24.99
CA HIS A 53 10.58 -1.71 25.72
C HIS A 53 9.38 -1.15 24.95
N ASN A 54 9.54 -0.80 23.68
CA ASN A 54 8.46 -0.35 22.81
C ASN A 54 8.06 -1.47 21.85
N CYS A 55 6.80 -1.45 21.43
CA CYS A 55 6.34 -2.29 20.35
C CYS A 55 6.68 -1.65 19.01
N TRP A 56 7.26 -2.41 18.10
CA TRP A 56 7.75 -1.94 16.81
C TRP A 56 7.00 -2.61 15.67
N PHE A 57 6.81 -1.85 14.60
CA PHE A 57 6.49 -2.42 13.29
C PHE A 57 7.77 -2.60 12.48
N SER A 58 7.72 -3.56 11.55
CA SER A 58 8.77 -3.77 10.56
C SER A 58 8.14 -4.25 9.26
N VAL A 59 8.47 -3.59 8.16
CA VAL A 59 7.93 -3.87 6.83
C VAL A 59 9.07 -3.87 5.83
N SER A 60 9.12 -4.90 4.99
CA SER A 60 10.04 -5.02 3.85
C SER A 60 9.24 -5.09 2.56
N TYR A 61 9.76 -4.47 1.51
CA TYR A 61 9.13 -4.42 0.18
C TYR A 61 9.85 -5.33 -0.80
N SER A 62 9.23 -5.57 -1.96
CA SER A 62 9.75 -6.46 -3.02
C SER A 62 11.08 -5.98 -3.61
N ASP A 63 11.36 -4.68 -3.54
CA ASP A 63 12.62 -4.07 -3.97
C ASP A 63 13.75 -4.16 -2.92
N ASN A 64 13.52 -4.93 -1.85
CA ASN A 64 14.39 -5.07 -0.66
C ASN A 64 14.57 -3.79 0.17
N SER A 65 13.81 -2.73 -0.10
CA SER A 65 13.71 -1.61 0.84
C SER A 65 12.92 -2.02 2.08
N TYR A 66 13.06 -1.25 3.16
CA TYR A 66 12.34 -1.50 4.40
C TYR A 66 12.09 -0.22 5.19
N ILE A 67 11.09 -0.27 6.06
CA ILE A 67 10.81 0.73 7.09
C ILE A 67 10.49 0.03 8.41
N ARG A 68 10.88 0.65 9.53
CA ARG A 68 10.58 0.16 10.87
C ARG A 68 10.68 1.27 11.92
N GLY A 69 10.07 1.02 13.06
CA GLY A 69 10.11 1.93 14.19
C GLY A 69 9.00 1.58 15.18
N PRO A 70 8.79 2.41 16.22
CA PRO A 70 7.75 2.16 17.21
C PRO A 70 6.35 2.28 16.60
N LEU A 71 5.41 1.49 17.13
CA LEU A 71 3.99 1.74 16.99
C LEU A 71 3.58 2.93 17.86
N ILE A 72 2.72 3.78 17.31
CA ILE A 72 2.23 5.02 17.90
C ILE A 72 0.71 4.96 17.90
N SER A 73 0.08 5.28 19.03
CA SER A 73 -1.35 5.56 19.08
C SER A 73 -1.56 7.07 19.16
N ASP A 74 -2.33 7.62 18.23
CA ASP A 74 -2.82 9.00 18.25
C ASP A 74 -4.14 9.07 17.46
N TYR A 75 -4.76 10.24 17.48
CA TYR A 75 -5.92 10.56 16.69
C TYR A 75 -5.51 10.91 15.25
N VAL A 76 -6.01 10.15 14.28
CA VAL A 76 -5.69 10.32 12.86
C VAL A 76 -6.89 10.91 12.14
N MET A 77 -6.65 11.99 11.39
CA MET A 77 -7.65 12.68 10.57
C MET A 77 -7.35 12.49 9.08
N LEU A 78 -8.33 12.02 8.31
CA LEU A 78 -8.35 12.15 6.85
C LEU A 78 -9.50 13.08 6.49
N SER A 79 -9.17 14.28 5.99
CA SER A 79 -10.16 15.37 5.85
C SER A 79 -10.85 15.66 7.20
N ASP A 80 -12.15 15.41 7.28
CA ASP A 80 -13.06 15.60 8.41
C ASP A 80 -13.37 14.30 9.15
N LEU A 81 -12.86 13.17 8.66
CA LEU A 81 -13.02 11.85 9.28
C LEU A 81 -11.86 11.58 10.24
N GLY A 82 -12.19 11.37 11.52
CA GLY A 82 -11.21 11.19 12.58
C GLY A 82 -11.46 9.95 13.42
N VAL A 83 -10.40 9.20 13.72
CA VAL A 83 -10.45 8.05 14.64
C VAL A 83 -9.17 7.93 15.45
N GLN A 84 -9.27 7.34 16.65
CA GLN A 84 -8.09 6.86 17.36
C GLN A 84 -7.55 5.63 16.63
N SER A 85 -6.27 5.65 16.27
CA SER A 85 -5.62 4.57 15.52
C SER A 85 -4.20 4.33 15.99
N THR A 86 -3.76 3.07 15.90
CA THR A 86 -2.35 2.72 16.03
C THR A 86 -1.68 2.66 14.66
N PHE A 87 -0.53 3.32 14.49
CA PHE A 87 0.21 3.40 13.23
C PHE A 87 1.74 3.36 13.45
N GLY A 88 2.50 3.20 12.37
CA GLY A 88 3.96 3.12 12.42
C GLY A 88 4.64 4.49 12.43
N GLY A 89 5.46 4.75 13.43
CA GLY A 89 6.42 5.85 13.40
C GLY A 89 7.73 5.40 12.75
N ILE A 90 8.02 5.81 11.51
CA ILE A 90 9.26 5.43 10.83
C ILE A 90 10.42 6.12 11.53
N GLU A 91 11.17 5.34 12.30
CA GLU A 91 12.44 5.74 12.90
C GLU A 91 13.62 5.31 12.01
N ARG A 92 13.44 4.22 11.26
CA ARG A 92 14.51 3.63 10.45
C ARG A 92 14.01 3.22 9.07
N GLU A 93 14.72 3.63 8.04
CA GLU A 93 14.43 3.28 6.65
C GLU A 93 15.68 2.78 5.90
N ALA A 94 15.47 2.05 4.81
CA ALA A 94 16.52 1.69 3.88
C ALA A 94 16.93 2.89 3.00
N PRO A 95 18.20 3.02 2.57
CA PRO A 95 18.62 4.11 1.69
C PRO A 95 17.94 4.15 0.33
N ASN A 96 17.40 3.02 -0.13
CA ASN A 96 16.63 2.87 -1.36
C ASN A 96 15.11 2.99 -1.16
N PHE A 97 14.63 3.13 0.09
CA PHE A 97 13.20 3.38 0.33
C PHE A 97 12.80 4.73 -0.25
N SER A 98 11.69 4.76 -0.98
CA SER A 98 11.18 5.96 -1.64
C SER A 98 9.66 5.94 -1.71
N VAL A 99 9.05 7.05 -1.31
CA VAL A 99 7.61 7.33 -1.43
C VAL A 99 7.34 8.52 -2.37
N GLY A 100 8.30 8.80 -3.24
CA GLY A 100 8.23 9.92 -4.18
C GLY A 100 8.23 11.27 -3.45
N SER A 101 7.19 12.07 -3.68
CA SER A 101 6.98 13.37 -3.03
C SER A 101 6.16 13.30 -1.74
N CYS A 102 5.72 12.11 -1.32
CA CYS A 102 4.94 11.92 -0.11
C CYS A 102 5.85 11.80 1.11
N ASP A 103 5.34 12.09 2.30
CA ASP A 103 6.10 11.93 3.54
C ASP A 103 6.06 10.47 4.04
N GLY A 104 4.95 9.76 3.82
CA GLY A 104 4.71 8.42 4.37
C GLY A 104 3.78 7.57 3.51
N ILE A 105 3.27 6.48 4.09
CA ILE A 105 2.41 5.50 3.40
C ILE A 105 1.09 5.36 4.15
N LEU A 106 -0.02 5.39 3.41
CA LEU A 106 -1.34 4.96 3.85
C LEU A 106 -1.74 3.71 3.05
N GLY A 107 -1.72 2.57 3.71
CA GLY A 107 -2.24 1.31 3.20
C GLY A 107 -3.74 1.18 3.47
N LEU A 108 -4.46 0.72 2.45
CA LEU A 108 -5.90 0.47 2.48
C LEU A 108 -6.23 -1.03 2.35
N ALA A 109 -5.24 -1.91 2.49
CA ALA A 109 -5.44 -3.36 2.42
C ALA A 109 -6.03 -3.93 3.72
N PHE A 110 -6.36 -5.22 3.71
CA PHE A 110 -6.95 -5.91 4.84
C PHE A 110 -5.95 -6.07 6.00
N SER A 111 -6.48 -6.17 7.22
CA SER A 111 -5.68 -6.39 8.43
C SER A 111 -4.82 -7.65 8.40
N ALA A 112 -5.16 -8.64 7.56
CA ALA A 112 -4.35 -9.85 7.36
C ALA A 112 -2.94 -9.56 6.81
N LEU A 113 -2.72 -8.41 6.15
CA LEU A 113 -1.41 -7.95 5.71
C LEU A 113 -0.72 -7.02 6.70
N ASP A 114 -1.32 -6.77 7.86
CA ASP A 114 -0.63 -6.02 8.88
C ASP A 114 0.42 -6.92 9.56
N SER A 115 1.69 -6.59 9.34
CA SER A 115 2.80 -7.29 9.94
C SER A 115 3.01 -6.95 11.41
N ALA A 116 2.30 -5.94 11.96
CA ALA A 116 2.54 -5.48 13.31
C ALA A 116 1.39 -4.66 13.89
N ASP A 117 0.46 -5.31 14.59
CA ASP A 117 -0.46 -4.80 15.64
C ASP A 117 -1.04 -3.38 15.51
N GLY A 118 -1.00 -2.80 14.32
CA GLY A 118 -1.53 -1.51 13.97
C GLY A 118 -2.97 -1.68 13.51
N ASP A 119 -3.70 -0.59 13.52
CA ASP A 119 -5.05 -0.67 13.02
C ASP A 119 -5.06 -0.39 11.52
N CYS A 120 -5.83 -1.17 10.74
CA CYS A 120 -6.19 -0.72 9.40
C CYS A 120 -7.10 0.51 9.57
N LEU A 121 -6.58 1.68 9.22
CA LEU A 121 -7.23 2.96 9.50
C LEU A 121 -8.67 3.00 8.96
N PHE A 122 -8.87 2.50 7.73
CA PHE A 122 -10.21 2.45 7.14
C PHE A 122 -11.14 1.50 7.90
N SER A 123 -10.67 0.31 8.30
CA SER A 123 -11.46 -0.60 9.14
C SER A 123 -11.85 0.05 10.48
N ARG A 124 -10.97 0.83 11.10
CA ARG A 124 -11.32 1.60 12.31
C ARG A 124 -12.36 2.66 12.04
N MET A 125 -12.27 3.36 10.90
CA MET A 125 -13.28 4.33 10.50
C MET A 125 -14.66 3.69 10.32
N VAL A 126 -14.71 2.49 9.75
CA VAL A 126 -15.94 1.69 9.62
C VAL A 126 -16.46 1.25 11.00
N GLU A 127 -15.61 0.72 11.86
CA GLU A 127 -15.97 0.24 13.20
C GLU A 127 -16.49 1.36 14.12
N GLU A 128 -15.88 2.55 14.06
CA GLU A 128 -16.32 3.75 14.81
C GLU A 128 -17.53 4.44 14.16
N GLY A 129 -17.96 3.99 12.98
CA GLY A 129 -19.13 4.52 12.28
C GLY A 129 -18.95 5.96 11.78
N VAL A 130 -17.72 6.38 11.49
CA VAL A 130 -17.45 7.72 10.94
C VAL A 130 -17.57 7.77 9.42
N VAL A 131 -17.60 6.62 8.74
CA VAL A 131 -17.92 6.49 7.31
C VAL A 131 -19.32 5.91 7.12
N GLU A 132 -20.02 6.36 6.07
CA GLU A 132 -21.41 5.95 5.82
C GLU A 132 -21.54 4.48 5.41
N HIS A 133 -20.57 3.99 4.64
CA HIS A 133 -20.53 2.63 4.11
C HIS A 133 -19.13 2.03 4.22
N ASP A 134 -19.06 0.70 4.34
CA ASP A 134 -17.81 -0.08 4.30
C ASP A 134 -17.33 -0.23 2.84
N VAL A 135 -16.99 0.89 2.23
CA VAL A 135 -16.45 0.97 0.88
C VAL A 135 -15.63 2.26 0.74
N PHE A 136 -14.55 2.19 -0.03
CA PHE A 136 -13.85 3.37 -0.54
C PHE A 136 -13.70 3.25 -2.06
N SER A 137 -13.46 4.38 -2.71
CA SER A 137 -13.16 4.41 -4.14
C SER A 137 -11.98 5.32 -4.44
N ILE A 138 -11.28 4.99 -5.52
CA ILE A 138 -10.10 5.72 -5.98
C ILE A 138 -10.35 6.14 -7.43
N CYS A 139 -10.29 7.44 -7.68
CA CYS A 139 -10.27 8.01 -9.02
C CYS A 139 -8.87 8.52 -9.33
N LEU A 140 -8.22 7.99 -10.37
CA LEU A 140 -6.90 8.43 -10.82
C LEU A 140 -7.06 9.31 -12.06
N GLY A 141 -6.74 10.60 -11.95
CA GLY A 141 -6.73 11.53 -13.07
C GLY A 141 -5.31 11.94 -13.49
N GLU A 142 -5.17 12.56 -14.66
CA GLU A 142 -3.86 12.94 -15.23
C GLU A 142 -3.07 13.92 -14.35
N LYS A 143 -3.75 14.77 -13.59
CA LYS A 143 -3.14 15.83 -12.76
C LYS A 143 -3.38 15.66 -11.26
N ALA A 144 -4.51 15.05 -10.91
CA ALA A 144 -4.95 14.84 -9.55
C ALA A 144 -5.81 13.59 -9.51
N GLY A 145 -5.83 12.93 -8.37
CA GLY A 145 -6.76 11.85 -8.07
C GLY A 145 -7.58 12.18 -6.83
N GLU A 146 -8.54 11.31 -6.55
CA GLU A 146 -9.41 11.38 -5.39
C GLU A 146 -9.48 10.03 -4.70
N LEU A 147 -9.45 10.06 -3.37
CA LEU A 147 -9.83 8.94 -2.52
C LEU A 147 -11.13 9.33 -1.80
N PHE A 148 -12.20 8.58 -2.04
CA PHE A 148 -13.48 8.78 -1.39
C PHE A 148 -13.71 7.68 -0.36
N LEU A 149 -13.99 8.03 0.89
CA LEU A 149 -14.24 7.09 1.99
C LEU A 149 -15.74 7.06 2.30
N GLY A 150 -16.34 5.88 2.31
CA GLY A 150 -17.78 5.70 2.54
C GLY A 150 -18.64 5.65 1.27
N GLY A 151 -18.04 5.60 0.08
CA GLY A 151 -18.79 5.61 -1.17
C GLY A 151 -17.93 5.93 -2.39
N TYR A 152 -18.54 6.66 -3.31
CA TYR A 152 -17.90 7.25 -4.49
C TYR A 152 -18.47 8.65 -4.72
N ASP A 153 -17.70 9.53 -5.35
CA ASP A 153 -18.18 10.87 -5.71
C ASP A 153 -19.25 10.76 -6.82
N PRO A 154 -20.51 11.16 -6.54
CA PRO A 154 -21.58 11.10 -7.52
C PRO A 154 -21.43 12.09 -8.68
N ASP A 155 -20.57 13.11 -8.53
CA ASP A 155 -20.30 14.10 -9.59
C ASP A 155 -19.28 13.58 -10.61
N LEU A 156 -18.57 12.48 -10.31
CA LEU A 156 -17.78 11.75 -11.30
C LEU A 156 -18.72 10.98 -12.24
N ASP A 157 -18.70 11.31 -13.53
CA ASP A 157 -19.41 10.57 -14.58
C ASP A 157 -18.74 9.21 -14.84
N ALA A 158 -18.85 8.30 -13.86
CA ALA A 158 -18.24 6.98 -13.88
C ALA A 158 -19.06 5.96 -14.70
N GLY A 159 -20.27 6.33 -15.16
CA GLY A 159 -21.25 5.38 -15.68
C GLY A 159 -21.67 4.34 -14.62
N PRO A 160 -22.31 3.23 -15.04
CA PRO A 160 -22.71 2.18 -14.11
C PRO A 160 -21.50 1.39 -13.58
N ILE A 161 -21.42 1.26 -12.25
CA ILE A 161 -20.38 0.45 -11.59
C ILE A 161 -20.64 -1.03 -11.85
N SER A 162 -19.62 -1.74 -12.32
CA SER A 162 -19.61 -3.19 -12.43
C SER A 162 -18.78 -3.79 -11.30
N TYR A 163 -19.33 -4.80 -10.63
CA TYR A 163 -18.66 -5.48 -9.52
C TYR A 163 -18.13 -6.85 -9.95
N VAL A 164 -17.01 -7.23 -9.35
CA VAL A 164 -16.44 -8.56 -9.46
C VAL A 164 -16.15 -9.08 -8.04
N ASP A 165 -16.52 -10.33 -7.77
CA ASP A 165 -16.26 -10.93 -6.47
C ASP A 165 -14.75 -11.13 -6.27
N MET A 166 -14.29 -10.82 -5.07
CA MET A 166 -12.90 -11.04 -4.68
C MET A 166 -12.59 -12.53 -4.47
N VAL A 167 -11.32 -12.88 -4.66
CA VAL A 167 -10.82 -14.26 -4.47
C VAL A 167 -10.13 -14.38 -3.11
N GLU A 168 -10.46 -15.42 -2.36
CA GLU A 168 -9.78 -15.76 -1.11
C GLU A 168 -8.31 -16.22 -1.36
N PRO A 169 -7.37 -15.97 -0.44
CA PRO A 169 -7.56 -15.26 0.83
C PRO A 169 -7.76 -13.74 0.67
N TYR A 170 -8.48 -13.14 1.63
CA TYR A 170 -8.78 -11.70 1.68
C TYR A 170 -7.67 -10.91 2.38
N ASP A 171 -6.45 -11.06 1.89
CA ASP A 171 -5.26 -10.30 2.30
C ASP A 171 -5.00 -9.17 1.29
N PHE A 172 -5.17 -9.40 -0.02
CA PHE A 172 -5.09 -8.38 -1.07
C PHE A 172 -6.42 -8.22 -1.81
N TYR A 173 -6.56 -7.12 -2.55
CA TYR A 173 -7.66 -6.90 -3.51
C TYR A 173 -7.50 -7.77 -4.76
N ARG A 174 -7.65 -9.10 -4.59
CA ARG A 174 -7.55 -10.09 -5.66
C ARG A 174 -8.85 -10.25 -6.42
N VAL A 175 -8.74 -10.30 -7.75
CA VAL A 175 -9.87 -10.50 -8.65
C VAL A 175 -9.62 -11.66 -9.61
N PRO A 176 -10.67 -12.41 -9.99
CA PRO A 176 -10.54 -13.50 -10.95
C PRO A 176 -10.37 -12.96 -12.38
N MET A 177 -9.16 -12.97 -12.91
CA MET A 177 -8.91 -12.60 -14.30
C MET A 177 -9.01 -13.82 -15.23
N GLN A 178 -9.69 -13.65 -16.38
CA GLN A 178 -9.98 -14.74 -17.31
C GLN A 178 -9.07 -14.78 -18.52
N ASP A 179 -8.70 -13.60 -19.04
CA ASP A 179 -7.95 -13.46 -20.28
C ASP A 179 -7.26 -12.10 -20.32
N LEU A 180 -6.17 -12.02 -21.09
CA LEU A 180 -5.51 -10.77 -21.48
C LEU A 180 -5.55 -10.69 -23.01
N GLN A 181 -6.05 -9.57 -23.54
CA GLN A 181 -6.23 -9.40 -24.99
C GLN A 181 -5.51 -8.16 -25.50
N ILE A 182 -4.98 -8.26 -26.72
CA ILE A 182 -4.42 -7.17 -27.50
C ILE A 182 -5.31 -6.95 -28.71
N GLY A 183 -6.10 -5.88 -28.69
CA GLY A 183 -7.21 -5.73 -29.62
C GLY A 183 -8.17 -6.93 -29.49
N PRO A 184 -8.52 -7.65 -30.57
CA PRO A 184 -9.36 -8.84 -30.51
C PRO A 184 -8.60 -10.14 -30.20
N HIS A 185 -7.28 -10.09 -29.95
CA HIS A 185 -6.42 -11.27 -29.86
C HIS A 185 -6.10 -11.61 -28.41
N SER A 186 -6.63 -12.73 -27.92
CA SER A 186 -6.20 -13.33 -26.65
C SER A 186 -4.75 -13.80 -26.73
N ILE A 187 -4.03 -13.69 -25.61
CA ILE A 187 -2.66 -14.21 -25.49
C ILE A 187 -2.61 -15.75 -25.33
N GLN A 188 -3.77 -16.42 -25.24
CA GLN A 188 -3.93 -17.88 -25.29
C GLN A 188 -3.10 -18.66 -24.25
N ILE A 189 -3.06 -18.18 -23.00
CA ILE A 189 -2.41 -18.88 -21.88
C ILE A 189 -3.41 -19.52 -20.93
N ASP A 190 -2.92 -20.40 -20.07
CA ASP A 190 -3.76 -21.04 -19.04
C ASP A 190 -4.21 -20.01 -18.00
N LYS A 191 -5.53 -19.92 -17.77
CA LYS A 191 -6.12 -18.99 -16.83
C LYS A 191 -5.62 -19.14 -15.38
N SER A 192 -5.08 -20.29 -15.01
CA SER A 192 -4.48 -20.50 -13.68
C SER A 192 -3.27 -19.61 -13.44
N LEU A 193 -2.60 -19.12 -14.49
CA LEU A 193 -1.53 -18.13 -14.37
C LEU A 193 -2.03 -16.77 -13.86
N TYR A 194 -3.34 -16.51 -13.98
CA TYR A 194 -3.99 -15.29 -13.48
C TYR A 194 -4.52 -15.41 -12.05
N ALA A 195 -4.29 -16.52 -11.35
CA ALA A 195 -4.92 -16.78 -10.05
C ALA A 195 -4.59 -15.73 -8.97
N ASN A 196 -3.50 -14.97 -9.14
CA ASN A 196 -3.03 -13.95 -8.19
C ASN A 196 -3.10 -12.52 -8.76
N THR A 197 -4.03 -12.23 -9.67
CA THR A 197 -4.23 -10.85 -10.14
C THR A 197 -4.71 -9.96 -8.99
N ILE A 198 -3.92 -8.92 -8.69
CA ILE A 198 -4.17 -7.96 -7.61
C ILE A 198 -4.45 -6.58 -8.23
N ILE A 199 -5.44 -5.88 -7.69
CA ILE A 199 -5.65 -4.45 -7.93
C ILE A 199 -4.89 -3.68 -6.86
N ASP A 200 -3.84 -2.96 -7.25
CA ASP A 200 -2.95 -2.25 -6.33
C ASP A 200 -2.73 -0.81 -6.78
N SER A 201 -3.22 0.16 -5.99
CA SER A 201 -3.01 1.59 -6.25
C SER A 201 -1.60 2.07 -5.89
N GLY A 202 -0.81 1.25 -5.16
CA GLY A 202 0.56 1.55 -4.78
C GLY A 202 1.58 1.31 -5.89
N THR A 203 1.24 0.51 -6.90
CA THR A 203 2.13 0.15 -8.01
C THR A 203 1.77 0.96 -9.26
N SER A 204 2.77 1.63 -9.88
CA SER A 204 2.53 2.52 -11.03
C SER A 204 2.41 1.79 -12.37
N PHE A 205 2.97 0.59 -12.50
CA PHE A 205 2.97 -0.18 -13.74
C PHE A 205 2.05 -1.40 -13.64
N ILE A 206 1.57 -1.88 -14.80
CA ILE A 206 0.98 -3.21 -14.89
C ILE A 206 2.13 -4.21 -14.89
N GLU A 207 2.22 -5.03 -13.84
CA GLU A 207 3.21 -6.09 -13.74
C GLU A 207 2.62 -7.43 -14.17
N LEU A 208 3.34 -8.15 -15.03
CA LEU A 208 2.95 -9.47 -15.51
C LEU A 208 4.00 -10.50 -15.08
N ALA A 209 3.56 -11.68 -14.66
CA ALA A 209 4.45 -12.83 -14.51
C ALA A 209 5.15 -13.12 -15.85
N SER A 210 6.39 -13.60 -15.82
CA SER A 210 7.22 -13.77 -17.02
C SER A 210 6.53 -14.58 -18.12
N GLU A 211 5.82 -15.65 -17.77
CA GLU A 211 5.06 -16.47 -18.72
C GLU A 211 3.92 -15.70 -19.40
N ILE A 212 3.26 -14.80 -18.67
CA ILE A 212 2.21 -13.93 -19.19
C ILE A 212 2.82 -12.86 -20.10
N TRP A 213 3.94 -12.27 -19.67
CA TRP A 213 4.70 -11.27 -20.44
C TRP A 213 5.18 -11.84 -21.77
N ASP A 214 5.81 -13.01 -21.77
CA ASP A 214 6.32 -13.66 -22.98
C ASP A 214 5.20 -13.93 -23.99
N ALA A 215 4.04 -14.39 -23.51
CA ALA A 215 2.86 -14.61 -24.35
C ALA A 215 2.29 -13.28 -24.88
N PHE A 216 2.23 -12.24 -24.06
CA PHE A 216 1.84 -10.90 -24.46
C PHE A 216 2.75 -10.36 -25.57
N VAL A 217 4.06 -10.41 -25.38
CA VAL A 217 5.06 -9.96 -26.37
C VAL A 217 4.94 -10.76 -27.66
N SER A 218 4.79 -12.09 -27.57
CA SER A 218 4.62 -12.95 -28.74
C SER A 218 3.39 -12.59 -29.57
N VAL A 219 2.23 -12.40 -28.93
CA VAL A 219 1.01 -12.00 -29.65
C VAL A 219 1.14 -10.59 -30.18
N TYR A 220 1.62 -9.64 -29.38
CA TYR A 220 1.83 -8.24 -29.79
C TYR A 220 2.67 -8.14 -31.06
N GLN A 221 3.86 -8.75 -31.06
CA GLN A 221 4.78 -8.69 -32.19
C GLN A 221 4.25 -9.44 -33.43
N SER A 222 3.44 -10.48 -33.24
CA SER A 222 2.83 -11.21 -34.35
C SER A 222 1.68 -10.44 -35.03
N GLN A 223 0.90 -9.69 -34.26
CA GLN A 223 -0.30 -9.00 -34.76
C GLN A 223 -0.02 -7.55 -35.16
N TYR A 224 1.00 -6.92 -34.57
CA TYR A 224 1.34 -5.51 -34.74
C TYR A 224 2.83 -5.32 -35.07
N ALA A 225 3.32 -6.07 -36.06
CA ALA A 225 4.74 -6.11 -36.43
C ALA A 225 5.30 -4.75 -36.92
N GLU A 226 4.44 -3.79 -37.24
CA GLU A 226 4.80 -2.41 -37.59
C GLU A 226 5.16 -1.53 -36.40
N LEU A 227 4.77 -1.93 -35.19
CA LEU A 227 5.07 -1.19 -33.97
C LEU A 227 6.46 -1.55 -33.42
N PRO A 228 7.06 -0.68 -32.57
CA PRO A 228 8.37 -0.96 -31.99
C PRO A 228 8.40 -2.29 -31.23
N HIS A 229 9.54 -2.97 -31.33
CA HIS A 229 9.82 -4.17 -30.54
C HIS A 229 9.76 -3.84 -29.04
N VAL A 230 9.15 -4.76 -28.29
CA VAL A 230 9.08 -4.71 -26.83
C VAL A 230 9.93 -5.87 -26.33
N ASP A 231 10.98 -5.53 -25.55
CA ASP A 231 11.89 -6.47 -24.90
C ASP A 231 11.38 -6.82 -23.49
#